data_AF-A0A2T2SBX3-F1
#
_entry.id   AF-A0A2T2SBX3-F1
#
_cell.length_a   1.000
_cell.length_b   1.000
_cell.length_c   1.000
_cell.angle_alpha   90.00
_cell.angle_beta   90.00
_cell.angle_gamma   90.00
#
_symmetry.space_group_name_H-M   'P 1'
#
loop_
_entity.id
_entity.type
_entity.pdbx_description
1 polymer ?
#
loop_
_entity_poly.entity_id
_entity_poly.type
_entity_poly.pdbx_seq_one_letter_code
_entity_poly.pdbx_strand_id
1 'polypeptide(L)'
;MSIWSRFTRAVKSLFGGAVSAMEDPRTILEQNIRELNDQVPEMNENIATVKANKIMLEKEVKKTEDRVEQLSSRIRTALKSDREDIAKKYAKRLDDQKESLERTKEQLKGAERAYEKALKVKKAFMREKEKKIQ
;
A
#
# COMPACT_ATOMS: atom_id res chain seq x y z
N MET A 1 -4.84 12.71 -11.00
CA MET A 1 -3.92 11.67 -11.53
C MET A 1 -3.16 11.04 -10.37
N SER A 2 -3.27 9.72 -10.14
CA SER A 2 -2.69 9.03 -8.97
C SER A 2 -1.16 8.91 -9.05
N ILE A 3 -0.44 8.98 -7.93
CA ILE A 3 1.02 8.77 -7.83
C ILE A 3 1.44 7.45 -8.51
N TRP A 4 0.61 6.41 -8.40
CA TRP A 4 0.80 5.13 -9.08
C TRP A 4 0.85 5.25 -10.61
N SER A 5 0.05 6.14 -11.19
CA SER A 5 0.06 6.40 -12.64
C SER A 5 1.32 7.14 -13.09
N ARG A 6 1.95 7.93 -12.20
CA ARG A 6 3.22 8.59 -12.47
C ARG A 6 4.37 7.57 -12.41
N PHE A 7 4.38 6.75 -11.37
CA PHE A 7 5.35 5.67 -11.20
C PHE A 7 5.34 4.68 -12.38
N THR A 8 4.17 4.19 -12.77
CA THR A 8 4.05 3.23 -13.89
C THR A 8 4.45 3.82 -15.25
N ARG A 9 4.25 5.13 -15.48
CA ARG A 9 4.72 5.82 -16.69
C ARG A 9 6.23 6.00 -16.68
N ALA A 10 6.82 6.45 -15.57
CA ALA A 10 8.26 6.61 -15.42
C ALA A 10 8.97 5.28 -15.72
N VAL A 11 8.51 4.20 -15.07
CA VAL A 11 8.99 2.84 -15.33
C VAL A 11 8.85 2.51 -16.82
N LYS A 12 7.66 2.57 -17.43
CA LYS A 12 7.46 2.26 -18.87
C LYS A 12 8.34 3.07 -19.83
N SER A 13 8.60 4.35 -19.54
CA SER A 13 9.40 5.21 -20.42
C SER A 13 10.86 4.75 -20.55
N LEU A 14 11.42 4.18 -19.48
CA LEU A 14 12.81 3.69 -19.44
C LEU A 14 13.04 2.42 -20.26
N PHE A 15 11.95 1.66 -20.48
CA PHE A 15 11.94 0.46 -21.30
C PHE A 15 11.57 0.72 -22.76
N GLY A 16 10.83 1.81 -23.01
CA GLY A 16 10.29 2.11 -24.34
C GLY A 16 11.24 2.89 -25.25
N GLY A 17 12.32 3.48 -24.73
CA GLY A 17 13.15 4.47 -25.44
C GLY A 17 14.32 3.94 -26.28
N ALA A 18 14.46 2.63 -26.53
CA ALA A 18 15.69 2.06 -27.07
C ALA A 18 15.84 2.04 -28.62
N VAL A 19 15.17 2.91 -29.39
CA VAL A 19 15.06 2.72 -30.87
C VAL A 19 15.70 3.82 -31.74
N SER A 20 16.52 4.74 -31.23
CA SER A 20 17.22 5.69 -32.12
C SER A 20 18.64 5.99 -31.66
N ALA A 21 19.55 5.05 -31.95
CA ALA A 21 20.98 5.18 -31.72
C ALA A 21 21.71 5.16 -33.07
N MET A 22 22.29 6.30 -33.48
CA MET A 22 23.25 6.31 -34.59
C MET A 22 24.53 7.12 -34.34
N GLU A 23 24.66 7.97 -33.31
CA GLU A 23 25.86 8.81 -33.19
C GLU A 23 26.79 8.58 -31.99
N ASP A 24 26.34 8.15 -30.81
CA ASP A 24 27.31 7.76 -29.75
C ASP A 24 26.74 6.81 -28.68
N PRO A 25 26.86 5.48 -28.84
CA PRO A 25 26.23 4.51 -27.96
C PRO A 25 26.80 4.50 -26.52
N ARG A 26 28.04 4.95 -26.30
CA ARG A 26 28.67 4.98 -24.96
C ARG A 26 28.11 6.10 -24.09
N THR A 27 28.04 7.33 -24.61
CA THR A 27 27.51 8.48 -23.87
C THR A 27 26.03 8.30 -23.51
N ILE A 28 25.25 7.71 -24.41
CA ILE A 28 23.84 7.38 -24.15
C ILE A 28 23.71 6.33 -23.02
N LEU A 29 24.58 5.33 -22.98
CA LEU A 29 24.55 4.30 -21.93
C LEU A 29 24.89 4.89 -20.55
N GLU A 30 25.91 5.75 -20.48
CA GLU A 30 26.30 6.45 -19.24
C GLU A 30 25.18 7.36 -18.71
N GLN A 31 24.51 8.11 -19.60
CA GLN A 31 23.35 8.93 -19.25
C GLN A 31 22.19 8.07 -18.72
N ASN A 32 21.88 6.96 -19.38
CA ASN A 32 20.84 6.02 -18.93
C ASN A 32 21.16 5.43 -17.54
N ILE A 33 22.42 5.08 -17.27
CA ILE A 33 22.83 4.56 -15.95
C ILE A 33 22.69 5.62 -14.86
N ARG A 34 23.04 6.88 -15.16
CA ARG A 34 22.85 8.00 -14.23
C ARG A 34 21.36 8.21 -13.92
N GLU A 35 20.51 8.27 -14.94
CA GLU A 35 19.06 8.41 -14.78
C GLU A 35 18.46 7.26 -13.95
N LEU A 36 18.89 6.02 -14.18
CA LEU A 36 18.45 4.88 -13.38
C LEU A 36 18.89 4.97 -11.92
N ASN A 37 20.07 5.50 -11.64
CA ASN A 37 20.51 5.71 -10.26
C ASN A 37 19.71 6.80 -9.56
N ASP A 38 19.39 7.88 -10.28
CA ASP A 38 18.63 9.03 -9.76
C ASP A 38 17.16 8.67 -9.43
N GLN A 39 16.62 7.63 -10.06
CA GLN A 39 15.26 7.14 -9.80
C GLN A 39 15.14 6.18 -8.61
N VAL A 40 16.24 5.59 -8.13
CA VAL A 40 16.20 4.68 -6.98
C VAL A 40 15.66 5.37 -5.71
N PRO A 41 16.13 6.58 -5.35
CA PRO A 41 15.56 7.35 -4.24
C PRO A 41 14.06 7.61 -4.38
N GLU A 42 13.61 8.09 -5.53
CA GLU A 42 12.18 8.40 -5.78
C GLU A 42 11.31 7.13 -5.67
N MET A 43 11.78 6.01 -6.21
CA MET A 43 11.09 4.73 -6.08
C MET A 43 11.01 4.27 -4.62
N ASN A 44 12.09 4.42 -3.85
CA ASN A 44 12.10 4.07 -2.43
C ASN A 44 11.14 4.94 -1.62
N GLU A 45 11.09 6.24 -1.90
CA GLU A 45 10.15 7.17 -1.26
C GLU A 45 8.70 6.77 -1.54
N ASN A 46 8.36 6.52 -2.81
CA ASN A 46 7.02 6.06 -3.19
C ASN A 46 6.63 4.75 -2.50
N ILE A 47 7.56 3.79 -2.40
CA ILE A 47 7.34 2.53 -1.67
C ILE A 47 7.13 2.79 -0.17
N ALA A 48 7.87 3.73 0.42
CA ALA A 48 7.70 4.12 1.81
C ALA A 48 6.32 4.73 2.06
N THR A 49 5.80 5.58 1.16
CA THR A 49 4.43 6.11 1.25
C THR A 49 3.39 5.00 1.20
N VAL A 50 3.53 4.06 0.25
CA VAL A 50 2.61 2.91 0.15
C VAL A 50 2.68 2.03 1.41
N LYS A 51 3.89 1.82 1.95
CA LYS A 51 4.10 1.11 3.21
C LYS A 51 3.45 1.82 4.40
N ALA A 52 3.59 3.13 4.49
CA ALA A 52 2.99 3.94 5.55
C ALA A 52 1.45 3.83 5.52
N ASN A 53 0.85 3.92 4.34
CA ASN A 53 -0.59 3.72 4.18
C ASN A 53 -1.04 2.31 4.63
N LYS A 54 -0.28 1.27 4.25
CA LYS A 54 -0.53 -0.10 4.73
C LYS A 54 -0.51 -0.17 6.26
N ILE A 55 0.55 0.34 6.90
CA ILE A 55 0.71 0.32 8.37
C ILE A 55 -0.41 1.10 9.08
N MET A 56 -0.82 2.23 8.51
CA MET A 56 -1.94 3.02 9.03
C MET A 56 -3.23 2.19 9.05
N LEU A 57 -3.55 1.54 7.93
CA LEU A 57 -4.73 0.66 7.82
C LEU A 57 -4.63 -0.55 8.77
N GLU A 58 -3.46 -1.16 8.94
CA GLU A 58 -3.25 -2.24 9.93
C GLU A 58 -3.61 -1.77 11.35
N LYS A 59 -3.18 -0.57 11.73
CA LYS A 59 -3.51 0.02 13.05
C LYS A 59 -5.00 0.32 13.18
N GLU A 60 -5.65 0.80 12.12
CA GLU A 60 -7.09 1.07 12.12
C GLU A 60 -7.92 -0.20 12.22
N VAL A 61 -7.55 -1.27 11.52
CA VAL A 61 -8.16 -2.60 11.66
C VAL A 61 -8.06 -3.04 13.11
N LYS A 62 -6.86 -3.05 13.69
CA LYS A 62 -6.64 -3.47 15.08
C LYS A 62 -7.50 -2.68 16.07
N LYS A 63 -7.49 -1.35 15.96
CA LYS A 63 -8.31 -0.47 16.82
C LYS A 63 -9.80 -0.76 16.70
N THR A 64 -10.26 -1.13 15.50
CA THR A 64 -11.66 -1.42 15.22
C THR A 64 -12.05 -2.80 15.75
N GLU A 65 -11.17 -3.80 15.66
CA GLU A 65 -11.32 -5.12 16.30
C GLU A 65 -11.42 -5.00 17.82
N ASP A 66 -10.53 -4.23 18.45
CA ASP A 66 -10.58 -3.98 19.90
C ASP A 66 -11.94 -3.39 20.33
N ARG A 67 -12.51 -2.49 19.53
CA ARG A 67 -13.83 -1.90 19.78
C ARG A 67 -14.96 -2.91 19.62
N VAL A 68 -14.90 -3.78 18.61
CA VAL A 68 -15.86 -4.89 18.42
C VAL A 68 -15.85 -5.81 19.64
N GLU A 69 -14.66 -6.17 20.13
CA GLU A 69 -14.51 -7.01 21.32
C GLU A 69 -15.06 -6.32 22.58
N GLN A 70 -14.71 -5.06 22.79
CA GLN A 70 -15.20 -4.26 23.92
C GLN A 70 -16.72 -4.14 23.93
N LEU A 71 -17.34 -3.84 22.78
CA LEU A 71 -18.80 -3.77 22.65
C LEU A 71 -19.44 -5.14 22.91
N SER A 72 -18.87 -6.22 22.39
CA SER A 72 -19.34 -7.59 22.65
C SER A 72 -19.26 -7.95 24.13
N SER A 73 -18.19 -7.55 24.81
CA SER A 73 -18.06 -7.72 26.27
C SER A 73 -19.12 -6.92 27.03
N ARG A 74 -19.34 -5.65 26.67
CA ARG A 74 -20.37 -4.78 27.28
C ARG A 74 -21.79 -5.32 27.08
N ILE A 75 -22.10 -5.88 25.91
CA ILE A 75 -23.39 -6.54 25.65
C ILE A 75 -23.57 -7.72 26.62
N ARG A 76 -22.58 -8.61 26.73
CA ARG A 76 -22.63 -9.75 27.65
C ARG A 76 -22.83 -9.31 29.10
N THR A 77 -22.16 -8.25 29.55
CA THR A 77 -22.33 -7.71 30.90
C THR A 77 -23.72 -7.12 31.10
N ALA A 78 -24.23 -6.34 30.14
CA ALA A 78 -25.57 -5.74 30.23
C ALA A 78 -26.67 -6.82 30.31
N LEU A 79 -26.56 -7.89 29.51
CA LEU A 79 -27.48 -9.02 29.55
C LEU A 79 -27.43 -9.75 30.90
N LYS A 80 -26.24 -9.96 31.48
CA LYS A 80 -26.09 -10.56 32.82
C LYS A 80 -26.67 -9.71 33.95
N SER A 81 -26.91 -8.43 33.71
CA SER A 81 -27.50 -7.50 34.68
C SER A 81 -28.96 -7.17 34.36
N ASP A 82 -29.61 -7.96 33.50
CA ASP A 82 -31.00 -7.77 33.05
C ASP A 82 -31.28 -6.39 32.44
N ARG A 83 -30.24 -5.73 31.89
CA ARG A 83 -30.33 -4.41 31.23
C ARG A 83 -30.41 -4.56 29.71
N GLU A 84 -31.51 -5.15 29.24
CA GLU A 84 -31.70 -5.43 27.82
C GLU A 84 -31.72 -4.18 26.93
N ASP A 85 -32.24 -3.06 27.43
CA ASP A 85 -32.29 -1.79 26.70
C ASP A 85 -30.88 -1.25 26.40
N ILE A 86 -29.97 -1.38 27.36
CA ILE A 86 -28.55 -1.04 27.21
C ILE A 86 -27.87 -2.03 26.26
N ALA A 87 -28.15 -3.33 26.40
CA ALA A 87 -27.61 -4.35 25.52
C ALA A 87 -28.00 -4.09 24.05
N LYS A 88 -29.26 -3.73 23.78
CA LYS A 88 -29.76 -3.37 22.43
C LYS A 88 -29.01 -2.16 21.86
N LYS A 89 -28.77 -1.12 22.67
CA LYS A 89 -27.98 0.06 22.24
C LYS A 89 -26.55 -0.31 21.87
N TYR A 90 -25.89 -1.18 22.65
CA TYR A 90 -24.55 -1.65 22.32
C TYR A 90 -24.53 -2.58 21.11
N ALA A 91 -25.56 -3.41 20.91
CA ALA A 91 -25.69 -4.28 19.76
C ALA A 91 -25.76 -3.49 18.45
N LYS A 92 -26.53 -2.38 18.42
CA LYS A 92 -26.56 -1.49 17.25
C LYS A 92 -25.18 -0.93 16.92
N ARG A 93 -24.47 -0.40 17.93
CA ARG A 93 -23.10 0.10 17.75
C ARG A 93 -22.11 -0.98 17.32
N LEU A 94 -22.30 -2.21 17.78
CA LEU A 94 -21.49 -3.35 17.40
C LEU A 94 -21.66 -3.67 15.92
N ASP A 95 -22.89 -3.59 15.41
CA ASP A 95 -23.20 -3.82 14.00
C ASP A 95 -22.52 -2.78 13.11
N ASP A 96 -22.69 -1.49 13.43
CA ASP A 96 -22.01 -0.37 12.74
C ASP A 96 -20.48 -0.57 12.72
N GLN A 97 -19.92 -1.03 13.84
CA GLN A 97 -18.47 -1.22 13.99
C GLN A 97 -17.96 -2.45 13.23
N LYS A 98 -18.76 -3.52 13.12
CA LYS A 98 -18.42 -4.70 12.31
C LYS A 98 -18.42 -4.36 10.82
N GLU A 99 -19.40 -3.60 10.35
CA GLU A 99 -19.44 -3.13 8.96
C GLU A 99 -18.23 -2.24 8.65
N SER A 100 -17.88 -1.33 9.57
CA SER A 100 -16.67 -0.52 9.47
C SER A 100 -15.38 -1.36 9.43
N LEU A 101 -15.32 -2.42 10.26
CA LEU A 101 -14.20 -3.34 10.28
C LEU A 101 -14.02 -4.07 8.95
N GLU A 102 -15.11 -4.56 8.36
CA GLU A 102 -15.09 -5.23 7.07
C GLU A 102 -14.53 -4.31 5.98
N ARG A 103 -15.06 -3.09 5.86
CA ARG A 103 -14.56 -2.08 4.91
C ARG A 103 -13.07 -1.79 5.10
N THR A 104 -12.63 -1.63 6.35
CA THR A 104 -11.22 -1.31 6.66
C THR A 104 -10.30 -2.49 6.33
N LYS A 105 -10.76 -3.74 6.56
CA LYS A 105 -10.04 -4.95 6.16
C LYS A 105 -9.89 -5.07 4.64
N GLU A 106 -10.93 -4.72 3.88
CA GLU A 106 -10.85 -4.69 2.42
C GLU A 106 -9.85 -3.64 1.92
N GLN A 107 -9.86 -2.44 2.52
CA GLN A 107 -8.90 -1.40 2.23
C GLN A 107 -7.46 -1.84 2.54
N LEU A 108 -7.25 -2.49 3.70
CA LEU A 108 -5.95 -3.06 4.07
C LEU A 108 -5.47 -4.09 3.04
N LYS A 109 -6.33 -5.02 2.62
CA LYS A 109 -6.01 -6.01 1.58
C LYS A 109 -5.63 -5.34 0.26
N GLY A 110 -6.27 -4.23 -0.09
CA GLY A 110 -5.90 -3.38 -1.22
C GLY A 110 -4.51 -2.78 -1.06
N ALA A 111 -4.21 -2.21 0.10
CA ALA A 111 -2.91 -1.62 0.42
C ALA A 111 -1.78 -2.64 0.46
N GLU A 112 -2.02 -3.85 0.96
CA GLU A 112 -1.06 -4.97 0.93
C GLU A 112 -0.69 -5.35 -0.49
N ARG A 113 -1.68 -5.53 -1.36
CA ARG A 113 -1.46 -5.81 -2.79
C ARG A 113 -0.69 -4.68 -3.47
N ALA A 114 -0.97 -3.43 -3.13
CA ALA A 114 -0.25 -2.28 -3.69
C ALA A 114 1.21 -2.27 -3.24
N TYR A 115 1.47 -2.54 -1.95
CA TYR A 115 2.81 -2.63 -1.41
C TYR A 115 3.62 -3.78 -2.02
N GLU A 116 3.03 -4.97 -2.15
CA GLU A 116 3.66 -6.11 -2.82
C GLU A 116 4.00 -5.83 -4.28
N LYS A 117 3.08 -5.19 -5.03
CA LYS A 117 3.33 -4.76 -6.40
C LYS A 117 4.49 -3.78 -6.46
N ALA A 118 4.55 -2.81 -5.55
CA ALA A 118 5.63 -1.84 -5.51
C ALA A 118 7.00 -2.50 -5.25
N LEU A 119 7.05 -3.49 -4.35
CA LEU A 119 8.27 -4.29 -4.11
C LEU A 119 8.67 -5.12 -5.34
N LYS A 120 7.71 -5.72 -6.04
CA LYS A 120 7.97 -6.46 -7.30
C LYS A 120 8.53 -5.54 -8.38
N VAL A 121 7.99 -4.34 -8.53
CA VAL A 121 8.52 -3.36 -9.50
C VAL A 121 9.92 -2.92 -9.12
N LYS A 122 10.20 -2.64 -7.83
CA LYS A 122 11.57 -2.36 -7.37
C LYS A 122 12.54 -3.48 -7.70
N LYS A 123 12.13 -4.73 -7.48
CA LYS A 123 12.96 -5.90 -7.82
C LYS A 123 13.25 -6.00 -9.32
N ALA A 124 12.25 -5.75 -10.18
CA ALA A 124 12.43 -5.73 -11.62
C ALA A 124 13.39 -4.61 -12.04
N PHE A 125 13.13 -3.39 -11.58
CA PHE A 125 13.95 -2.21 -11.83
C PHE A 125 15.42 -2.43 -11.47
N MET A 126 15.70 -2.95 -10.26
CA MET A 126 17.07 -3.19 -9.82
C MET A 126 17.78 -4.24 -10.69
N ARG A 127 17.05 -5.27 -11.16
CA ARG A 127 17.62 -6.31 -12.02
C ARG A 127 18.04 -5.80 -13.38
N GLU A 128 17.24 -4.95 -14.03
CA GLU A 128 17.70 -4.42 -15.33
C GLU A 128 18.52 -3.15 -15.26
N LYS A 129 18.55 -2.47 -14.11
CA LYS A 129 19.68 -1.60 -13.74
C LYS A 129 20.99 -2.40 -13.72
N GLU A 130 21.05 -3.53 -13.02
CA GLU A 130 22.24 -4.40 -12.97
C GLU A 130 22.65 -4.89 -14.37
N LYS A 131 21.70 -5.33 -15.20
CA LYS A 131 21.98 -5.77 -16.58
C LYS A 131 22.51 -4.67 -17.51
N LYS A 132 22.18 -3.40 -17.26
CA LYS A 132 22.67 -2.26 -18.07
C LYS A 132 24.02 -1.74 -17.60
N ILE A 133 24.44 -2.11 -16.39
CA ILE A 133 25.73 -1.74 -15.80
C ILE A 133 26.83 -2.76 -16.15
N GLN A 134 26.46 -4.04 -16.35
CA GLN A 134 27.34 -5.08 -16.90
C GLN A 134 27.47 -4.98 -18.43
#